data_AF-A0A428TRB0-F1
#
_entry.id   AF-A0A428TRB0-F1
#
_cell.length_a   1.000
_cell.length_b   1.000
_cell.length_c   1.000
_cell.angle_alpha   90.00
_cell.angle_beta   90.00
_cell.angle_gamma   90.00
#
_symmetry.space_group_name_H-M   'P 1'
#
loop_
_entity.id
_entity.type
_entity.pdbx_description
1 polymer ?
#
loop_
_entity_poly.entity_id
_entity_poly.type
_entity_poly.pdbx_seq_one_letter_code
_entity_poly.pdbx_strand_id
1 'polypeptide(L)'
;MRVNYPSNVDDEMMKPFDPIPNSPLSTPTRMTCFLHRIKLADLCREIVDTIPPMMDEFLEADYEVILGLDKKLNDILTNLPVFFRLDAESIRQSRDICRERPYIAWQRIVMHFGLHARICRLHRSYHLEGWWNPKYAYSRSASVHSAHQVLELRRMMDGPSAAGGFRAERFWVVLQHVTMAAVTLGTDLSFDPDAPDAQTRKEKILAIYKNFGRV
;
A
#
# COMPACT_ATOMS: atom_id res chain seq x y z
N MET A 1 13.10 13.57 -10.70
CA MET A 1 12.36 14.70 -11.31
C MET A 1 13.23 15.97 -11.20
N ARG A 2 13.34 16.85 -12.20
CA ARG A 2 14.20 18.08 -12.16
C ARG A 2 13.45 19.33 -11.67
N VAL A 3 12.39 19.16 -10.88
CA VAL A 3 11.60 20.27 -10.33
C VAL A 3 11.52 20.14 -8.82
N ASN A 4 11.34 21.27 -8.13
CA ASN A 4 11.12 21.28 -6.69
C ASN A 4 9.79 20.59 -6.35
N TYR A 5 9.76 19.88 -5.22
CA TYR A 5 8.50 19.38 -4.68
C TYR A 5 7.59 20.54 -4.25
N PRO A 6 6.25 20.36 -4.29
CA PRO A 6 5.33 21.38 -3.78
C PRO A 6 5.54 21.57 -2.27
N SER A 7 5.21 22.75 -1.75
CA SER A 7 5.27 23.00 -0.31
C SER A 7 4.17 22.24 0.44
N ASN A 8 4.46 21.83 1.68
CA ASN A 8 3.50 21.26 2.61
C ASN A 8 2.74 22.39 3.32
N VAL A 9 1.67 22.87 2.69
CA VAL A 9 0.87 24.00 3.17
C VAL A 9 -0.60 23.81 2.76
N ASP A 10 -1.52 24.31 3.55
CA ASP A 10 -2.94 24.42 3.16
C ASP A 10 -3.13 25.68 2.32
N ASP A 11 -3.98 25.60 1.29
CA ASP A 11 -4.23 26.70 0.34
C ASP A 11 -4.62 28.00 1.05
N GLU A 12 -5.39 27.92 2.14
CA GLU A 12 -5.85 29.08 2.93
C GLU A 12 -4.71 29.85 3.62
N MET A 13 -3.54 29.22 3.79
CA MET A 13 -2.35 29.85 4.37
C MET A 13 -1.47 30.53 3.32
N MET A 14 -1.79 30.36 2.04
CA MET A 14 -1.05 30.98 0.94
C MET A 14 -1.58 32.41 0.71
N LYS A 15 -0.68 33.39 0.72
CA LYS A 15 -1.01 34.79 0.45
C LYS A 15 -0.31 35.27 -0.83
N PRO A 16 -0.95 36.13 -1.64
CA PRO A 16 -0.29 36.73 -2.80
C PRO A 16 0.97 37.48 -2.38
N PHE A 17 2.04 37.34 -3.16
CA PHE A 17 3.32 38.05 -3.00
C PHE A 17 4.17 37.71 -1.76
N ASP A 18 3.66 36.91 -0.83
CA ASP A 18 4.45 36.39 0.30
C ASP A 18 5.20 35.10 -0.08
N PRO A 19 6.34 34.79 0.58
CA PRO A 19 6.99 33.48 0.46
C PRO A 19 6.03 32.35 0.87
N ILE A 20 5.96 31.30 0.05
CA ILE A 20 5.08 30.15 0.33
C ILE A 20 5.60 29.38 1.56
N PRO A 21 4.82 29.26 2.65
CA PRO A 21 5.21 28.47 3.81
C PRO A 21 5.43 27.00 3.43
N ASN A 22 6.35 26.34 4.13
CA ASN A 22 6.59 24.91 3.94
C ASN A 22 6.73 24.21 5.29
N SER A 23 5.65 23.62 5.78
CA SER A 23 5.63 22.97 7.08
C SER A 23 6.35 21.61 7.05
N PRO A 24 6.94 21.15 8.17
CA PRO A 24 7.45 19.78 8.25
C PRO A 24 6.37 18.74 7.90
N LEU A 25 6.74 17.60 7.33
CA LEU A 25 5.79 16.51 7.01
C LEU A 25 5.14 15.87 8.26
N SER A 26 5.66 16.18 9.45
CA SER A 26 5.02 15.87 10.74
C SER A 26 3.85 16.78 11.08
N THR A 27 3.60 17.84 10.30
CA THR A 27 2.45 18.73 10.42
C THR A 27 1.42 18.36 9.35
N PRO A 28 0.18 17.98 9.74
CA PRO A 28 -0.85 17.56 8.80
C PRO A 28 -1.41 18.76 8.01
N THR A 29 -1.33 18.68 6.70
CA THR A 29 -1.96 19.61 5.73
C THR A 29 -2.67 18.81 4.65
N ARG A 30 -3.45 19.47 3.78
CA ARG A 30 -4.02 18.85 2.58
C ARG A 30 -2.93 18.28 1.64
N MET A 31 -1.73 18.87 1.65
CA MET A 31 -0.61 18.48 0.79
C MET A 31 0.24 17.34 1.34
N THR A 32 0.16 17.01 2.64
CA THR A 32 1.07 16.04 3.26
C THR A 32 0.98 14.65 2.62
N CYS A 33 -0.22 14.12 2.39
CA CYS A 33 -0.40 12.84 1.71
C CYS A 33 0.12 12.88 0.27
N PHE A 34 -0.14 13.96 -0.46
CA PHE A 34 0.35 14.12 -1.83
C PHE A 34 1.88 14.06 -1.90
N LEU A 35 2.57 14.70 -0.96
CA LEU A 35 4.04 14.66 -0.88
C LEU A 35 4.57 13.25 -0.57
N HIS A 36 3.93 12.51 0.33
CA HIS A 36 4.28 11.10 0.54
C HIS A 36 4.02 10.23 -0.69
N ARG A 37 2.95 10.51 -1.46
CA ARG A 37 2.67 9.82 -2.72
C ARG A 37 3.70 10.13 -3.79
N ILE A 38 4.26 11.35 -3.83
CA ILE A 38 5.37 11.67 -4.74
C ILE A 38 6.60 10.84 -4.37
N LYS A 39 6.97 10.76 -3.09
CA LYS A 39 8.09 9.91 -2.65
C LYS A 39 7.90 8.44 -3.04
N LEU A 40 6.68 7.92 -2.88
CA LEU A 40 6.34 6.58 -3.34
C LEU A 40 6.41 6.45 -4.87
N ALA A 41 6.00 7.46 -5.62
CA ALA A 41 6.07 7.46 -7.07
C ALA A 41 7.52 7.44 -7.58
N ASP A 42 8.43 8.19 -6.94
CA ASP A 42 9.86 8.15 -7.23
C ASP A 42 10.44 6.75 -7.00
N LEU A 43 10.07 6.10 -5.87
CA LEU A 43 10.47 4.70 -5.63
C LEU A 43 9.83 3.72 -6.61
N CYS A 44 8.56 3.93 -7.00
CA CYS A 44 7.93 3.10 -8.03
C CYS A 44 8.66 3.22 -9.37
N ARG A 45 9.15 4.42 -9.70
CA ARG A 45 9.96 4.63 -10.90
C ARG A 45 11.28 3.88 -10.78
N GLU A 46 11.96 3.98 -9.63
CA GLU A 46 13.19 3.22 -9.36
C GLU A 46 12.97 1.70 -9.53
N ILE A 47 11.88 1.15 -8.98
CA ILE A 47 11.52 -0.28 -9.13
C ILE A 47 11.39 -0.65 -10.62
N VAL A 48 10.68 0.17 -11.42
CA VAL A 48 10.50 -0.09 -12.85
C VAL A 48 11.80 0.04 -13.64
N ASP A 49 12.66 0.98 -13.27
CA ASP A 49 13.96 1.18 -13.91
C ASP A 49 14.98 0.09 -13.55
N THR A 50 14.80 -0.55 -12.39
CA THR A 50 15.70 -1.57 -11.85
C THR A 50 15.31 -2.98 -12.25
N ILE A 51 14.01 -3.28 -12.24
CA ILE A 51 13.50 -4.62 -12.56
C ILE A 51 13.16 -4.66 -14.06
N PRO A 52 13.85 -5.50 -14.86
CA PRO A 52 13.55 -5.65 -16.27
C PRO A 52 12.07 -5.99 -16.48
N PRO A 53 11.44 -5.54 -17.59
CA PRO A 53 10.11 -6.00 -17.94
C PRO A 53 10.09 -7.54 -17.98
N MET A 54 9.12 -8.16 -17.30
CA MET A 54 8.90 -9.62 -17.23
C MET A 54 8.74 -10.34 -18.60
N MET A 55 8.88 -9.64 -19.72
CA MET A 55 8.83 -10.25 -21.06
C MET A 55 10.18 -10.86 -21.48
N ASP A 56 11.25 -10.61 -20.73
CA ASP A 56 12.55 -11.24 -20.95
C ASP A 56 12.73 -12.36 -19.91
N GLU A 57 12.32 -13.58 -20.28
CA GLU A 57 12.24 -14.78 -19.40
C GLU A 57 13.59 -15.21 -18.78
N PHE A 58 14.69 -14.50 -19.06
CA PHE A 58 16.05 -14.92 -18.72
C PHE A 58 16.81 -13.99 -17.76
N LEU A 59 16.21 -12.88 -17.32
CA LEU A 59 16.86 -11.94 -16.39
C LEU A 59 15.96 -11.66 -15.19
N GLU A 60 15.90 -12.62 -14.26
CA GLU A 60 15.46 -12.30 -12.90
C GLU A 60 16.44 -11.30 -12.30
N ALA A 61 15.92 -10.15 -11.83
CA ALA A 61 16.73 -9.21 -11.06
C ALA A 61 17.33 -9.95 -9.86
N ASP A 62 18.61 -9.70 -9.56
CA ASP A 62 19.28 -10.27 -8.40
C ASP A 62 18.38 -10.14 -7.15
N TYR A 63 18.19 -11.25 -6.44
CA TYR A 63 17.29 -11.29 -5.29
C TYR A 63 17.65 -10.25 -4.22
N GLU A 64 18.93 -9.93 -4.06
CA GLU A 64 19.37 -8.87 -3.14
C GLU A 64 18.86 -7.49 -3.54
N VAL A 65 18.71 -7.23 -4.85
CA VAL A 65 18.10 -5.99 -5.36
C VAL A 65 16.63 -5.92 -4.97
N ILE A 66 15.92 -7.05 -5.04
CA ILE A 66 14.50 -7.15 -4.64
C ILE A 66 14.35 -6.87 -3.14
N LEU A 67 15.21 -7.44 -2.30
CA LEU A 67 15.25 -7.17 -0.86
C LEU A 67 15.59 -5.70 -0.56
N GLY A 68 16.49 -5.09 -1.33
CA GLY A 68 16.83 -3.67 -1.23
C GLY A 68 15.65 -2.75 -1.54
N LEU A 69 14.89 -3.05 -2.60
CA LEU A 69 13.68 -2.31 -2.97
C LEU A 69 12.55 -2.51 -1.94
N ASP A 70 12.40 -3.72 -1.41
CA ASP A 70 11.45 -4.02 -0.34
C ASP A 70 11.75 -3.21 0.92
N LYS A 71 13.03 -3.18 1.34
CA LYS A 71 13.48 -2.38 2.48
C LYS A 71 13.07 -0.93 2.32
N LYS A 72 13.26 -0.33 1.14
CA LYS A 72 12.84 1.06 0.87
C LYS A 72 11.33 1.26 0.99
N LEU A 73 10.51 0.31 0.55
CA LEU A 73 9.05 0.36 0.73
C LEU A 73 8.66 0.30 2.21
N ASN A 74 9.30 -0.59 2.98
CA ASN A 74 9.10 -0.74 4.41
C ASN A 74 9.62 0.49 5.20
N ASP A 75 10.70 1.12 4.75
CA ASP A 75 11.21 2.36 5.32
C ASP A 75 10.19 3.49 5.15
N ILE A 76 9.44 3.55 4.05
CA ILE A 76 8.33 4.51 3.92
C ILE A 76 7.24 4.22 4.95
N LEU A 77 6.82 2.96 5.11
CA LEU A 77 5.78 2.56 6.07
C LEU A 77 6.15 2.92 7.51
N THR A 78 7.38 2.62 7.93
CA THR A 78 7.86 2.84 9.30
C THR A 78 8.05 4.33 9.62
N ASN A 79 8.45 5.14 8.63
CA ASN A 79 8.68 6.57 8.79
C ASN A 79 7.44 7.44 8.51
N LEU A 80 6.24 6.84 8.37
CA LEU A 80 5.01 7.62 8.26
C LEU A 80 4.80 8.47 9.53
N PRO A 81 4.28 9.71 9.38
CA PRO A 81 3.87 10.50 10.53
C PRO A 81 2.73 9.80 11.27
N VAL A 82 2.57 10.08 12.57
CA VAL A 82 1.62 9.39 13.46
C VAL A 82 0.19 9.34 12.87
N PHE A 83 -0.26 10.42 12.24
CA PHE A 83 -1.59 10.52 11.64
C PHE A 83 -1.77 9.73 10.33
N PHE A 84 -0.72 9.12 9.79
CA PHE A 84 -0.77 8.16 8.69
C PHE A 84 -0.39 6.74 9.09
N ARG A 85 -0.13 6.45 10.38
CA ARG A 85 0.11 5.07 10.84
C ARG A 85 -1.22 4.35 11.12
N LEU A 86 -1.24 3.03 10.84
CA LEU A 86 -2.41 2.17 10.98
C LEU A 86 -2.51 1.44 12.32
N ASP A 87 -1.48 1.49 13.16
CA ASP A 87 -1.55 0.86 14.47
C ASP A 87 -2.57 1.56 15.39
N ALA A 88 -3.14 0.79 16.31
CA ALA A 88 -4.23 1.27 17.17
C ALA A 88 -3.83 2.45 18.05
N GLU A 89 -2.56 2.53 18.48
CA GLU A 89 -2.07 3.63 19.30
C GLU A 89 -2.01 4.92 18.48
N SER A 90 -1.38 4.89 17.31
CA SER A 90 -1.32 6.04 16.40
C SER A 90 -2.72 6.49 15.94
N ILE A 91 -3.66 5.56 15.74
CA ILE A 91 -5.07 5.88 15.49
C ILE A 91 -5.67 6.68 16.64
N ARG A 92 -5.47 6.25 17.89
CA ARG A 92 -5.97 6.97 19.07
C ARG A 92 -5.33 8.36 19.19
N GLN A 93 -4.00 8.44 19.06
CA GLN A 93 -3.25 9.70 19.17
C GLN A 93 -3.68 10.73 18.11
N SER A 94 -4.15 10.27 16.96
CA SER A 94 -4.54 11.14 15.84
C SER A 94 -6.04 11.43 15.77
N ARG A 95 -6.81 11.09 16.80
CA ARG A 95 -8.28 11.20 16.79
C ARG A 95 -8.74 12.64 16.55
N ASP A 96 -8.15 13.60 17.25
CA ASP A 96 -8.54 15.01 17.13
C ASP A 96 -8.12 15.59 15.77
N ILE A 97 -6.93 15.24 15.27
CA ILE A 97 -6.49 15.58 13.90
C ILE A 97 -7.49 15.06 12.88
N CYS A 98 -7.92 13.79 12.98
CA CYS A 98 -8.90 13.22 12.06
C CYS A 98 -10.29 13.84 12.21
N ARG A 99 -10.65 14.35 13.41
CA ARG A 99 -11.92 15.07 13.61
C ARG A 99 -11.90 16.43 12.92
N GLU A 100 -10.82 17.17 13.04
CA GLU A 100 -10.64 18.48 12.41
C GLU A 100 -10.38 18.37 10.90
N ARG A 101 -9.68 17.31 10.48
CA ARG A 101 -9.27 17.04 9.10
C ARG A 101 -9.67 15.63 8.67
N PRO A 102 -10.97 15.36 8.40
CA PRO A 102 -11.48 14.03 8.10
C PRO A 102 -10.81 13.31 6.93
N TYR A 103 -10.31 14.05 5.94
CA TYR A 103 -9.58 13.49 4.81
C TYR A 103 -8.29 12.76 5.21
N ILE A 104 -7.69 13.05 6.37
CA ILE A 104 -6.47 12.39 6.85
C ILE A 104 -6.71 10.90 7.11
N ALA A 105 -7.87 10.54 7.66
CA ALA A 105 -8.24 9.14 7.89
C ALA A 105 -8.33 8.36 6.58
N TRP A 106 -8.87 8.98 5.52
CA TRP A 106 -8.92 8.41 4.19
C TRP A 106 -7.53 8.30 3.55
N GLN A 107 -6.75 9.38 3.60
CA GLN A 107 -5.39 9.43 3.07
C GLN A 107 -4.48 8.37 3.68
N ARG A 108 -4.65 8.09 4.98
CA ARG A 108 -3.99 6.96 5.67
C ARG A 108 -4.27 5.63 4.99
N ILE A 109 -5.54 5.31 4.75
CA ILE A 109 -5.95 4.04 4.10
C ILE A 109 -5.33 3.94 2.70
N VAL A 110 -5.43 5.02 1.90
CA VAL A 110 -4.90 5.04 0.52
C VAL A 110 -3.38 4.88 0.48
N MET A 111 -2.65 5.51 1.40
CA MET A 111 -1.19 5.39 1.49
C MET A 111 -0.75 3.95 1.74
N HIS A 112 -1.32 3.31 2.77
CA HIS A 112 -1.01 1.93 3.09
C HIS A 112 -1.43 0.96 1.98
N PHE A 113 -2.59 1.21 1.35
CA PHE A 113 -3.06 0.38 0.24
C PHE A 113 -2.08 0.41 -0.93
N GLY A 114 -1.61 1.61 -1.28
CA GLY A 114 -0.59 1.79 -2.31
C GLY A 114 0.72 1.06 -2.00
N LEU A 115 1.22 1.18 -0.76
CA LEU A 115 2.47 0.55 -0.33
C LEU A 115 2.39 -0.98 -0.35
N HIS A 116 1.39 -1.57 0.32
CA HIS A 116 1.25 -3.02 0.34
C HIS A 116 0.99 -3.62 -1.05
N ALA A 117 0.25 -2.92 -1.92
CA ALA A 117 0.08 -3.36 -3.30
C ALA A 117 1.41 -3.41 -4.09
N ARG A 118 2.37 -2.52 -3.79
CA ARG A 118 3.71 -2.56 -4.39
C ARG A 118 4.57 -3.68 -3.81
N ILE A 119 4.50 -3.94 -2.50
CA ILE A 119 5.20 -5.06 -1.85
C ILE A 119 4.71 -6.40 -2.44
N CYS A 120 3.39 -6.60 -2.56
CA CYS A 120 2.84 -7.79 -3.22
C CYS A 120 3.37 -7.98 -4.65
N ARG A 121 3.41 -6.90 -5.42
CA ARG A 121 3.88 -6.95 -6.81
C ARG A 121 5.38 -7.26 -6.89
N LEU A 122 6.17 -6.65 -6.01
CA LEU A 122 7.63 -6.79 -5.96
C LEU A 122 8.04 -8.25 -5.71
N HIS A 123 7.37 -8.93 -4.78
CA HIS A 123 7.69 -10.31 -4.40
C HIS A 123 6.96 -11.37 -5.23
N ARG A 124 6.21 -10.99 -6.26
CA ARG A 124 5.34 -11.90 -7.02
C ARG A 124 6.10 -13.08 -7.63
N SER A 125 7.28 -12.84 -8.23
CA SER A 125 8.08 -13.90 -8.88
C SER A 125 8.57 -14.95 -7.89
N TYR A 126 8.93 -14.52 -6.68
CA TYR A 126 9.51 -15.37 -5.64
C TYR A 126 8.48 -16.03 -4.72
N HIS A 127 7.21 -15.62 -4.83
CA HIS A 127 6.14 -16.14 -3.97
C HIS A 127 5.94 -17.65 -4.14
N LEU A 128 5.94 -18.14 -5.39
CA LEU A 128 5.80 -19.56 -5.69
C LEU A 128 7.08 -20.32 -5.34
N GLU A 129 8.23 -19.82 -5.77
CA GLU A 129 9.51 -20.50 -5.51
C GLU A 129 9.82 -20.64 -4.02
N GLY A 130 9.34 -19.72 -3.19
CA GLY A 130 9.49 -19.77 -1.72
C GLY A 130 8.85 -20.98 -1.05
N TRP A 131 8.03 -21.77 -1.75
CA TRP A 131 7.54 -23.06 -1.26
C TRP A 131 8.58 -24.17 -1.27
N TRP A 132 9.51 -24.13 -2.24
CA TRP A 132 10.49 -25.20 -2.44
C TRP A 132 11.92 -24.73 -2.20
N ASN A 133 12.17 -23.42 -2.26
CA ASN A 133 13.47 -22.82 -2.03
C ASN A 133 13.44 -21.92 -0.78
N PRO A 134 14.06 -22.34 0.34
CA PRO A 134 14.12 -21.57 1.57
C PRO A 134 14.71 -20.16 1.42
N LYS A 135 15.55 -19.93 0.40
CA LYS A 135 16.09 -18.61 0.05
C LYS A 135 14.98 -17.56 -0.11
N TYR A 136 13.83 -17.96 -0.65
CA TYR A 136 12.72 -17.07 -0.99
C TYR A 136 11.57 -17.10 0.02
N ALA A 137 11.76 -17.76 1.17
CA ALA A 137 10.73 -17.85 2.23
C ALA A 137 10.30 -16.47 2.75
N TYR A 138 11.23 -15.50 2.80
CA TYR A 138 10.91 -14.12 3.16
C TYR A 138 9.94 -13.48 2.17
N SER A 139 10.22 -13.56 0.87
CA SER A 139 9.35 -13.00 -0.17
C SER A 139 7.96 -13.59 -0.17
N ARG A 140 7.84 -14.90 0.06
CA ARG A 140 6.54 -15.55 0.25
C ARG A 140 5.80 -14.90 1.42
N SER A 141 6.44 -14.83 2.59
CA SER A 141 5.85 -14.27 3.82
C SER A 141 5.46 -12.80 3.67
N ALA A 142 6.32 -11.98 3.07
CA ALA A 142 6.09 -10.56 2.83
C ALA A 142 4.94 -10.30 1.85
N SER A 143 4.87 -11.11 0.78
CA SER A 143 3.78 -11.05 -0.21
C SER A 143 2.44 -11.45 0.40
N VAL A 144 2.39 -12.55 1.16
CA VAL A 144 1.17 -13.03 1.84
C VAL A 144 0.69 -12.01 2.87
N HIS A 145 1.60 -11.50 3.71
CA HIS A 145 1.28 -10.46 4.69
C HIS A 145 0.69 -9.23 4.02
N SER A 146 1.36 -8.69 3.00
CA SER A 146 0.89 -7.50 2.29
C SER A 146 -0.41 -7.75 1.54
N ALA A 147 -0.63 -8.96 1.02
CA ALA A 147 -1.89 -9.31 0.36
C ALA A 147 -3.06 -9.27 1.36
N HIS A 148 -2.87 -9.80 2.58
CA HIS A 148 -3.85 -9.64 3.64
C HIS A 148 -4.13 -8.16 3.98
N GLN A 149 -3.10 -7.32 4.05
CA GLN A 149 -3.26 -5.89 4.31
C GLN A 149 -4.05 -5.19 3.19
N VAL A 150 -3.75 -5.46 1.91
CA VAL A 150 -4.50 -4.92 0.76
C VAL A 150 -5.99 -5.23 0.89
N LEU A 151 -6.33 -6.45 1.28
CA LEU A 151 -7.71 -6.89 1.45
C LEU A 151 -8.42 -6.22 2.62
N GLU A 152 -7.76 -6.09 3.78
CA GLU A 152 -8.31 -5.32 4.91
C GLU A 152 -8.49 -3.85 4.57
N LEU A 153 -7.51 -3.24 3.90
CA LEU A 153 -7.57 -1.84 3.50
C LEU A 153 -8.70 -1.59 2.51
N ARG A 154 -8.92 -2.50 1.56
CA ARG A 154 -10.07 -2.48 0.67
C ARG A 154 -11.40 -2.58 1.43
N ARG A 155 -11.47 -3.33 2.53
CA ARG A 155 -12.65 -3.38 3.40
C ARG A 155 -12.84 -2.06 4.16
N MET A 156 -11.75 -1.47 4.65
CA MET A 156 -11.77 -0.16 5.31
C MET A 156 -12.22 0.96 4.36
N MET A 157 -11.97 0.82 3.05
CA MET A 157 -12.42 1.77 2.04
C MET A 157 -13.95 1.82 1.89
N ASP A 158 -14.66 0.75 2.25
CA ASP A 158 -16.14 0.70 2.24
C ASP A 158 -16.75 1.13 3.59
N GLY A 159 -15.92 1.42 4.59
CA GLY A 159 -16.35 1.76 5.94
C GLY A 159 -16.76 3.23 6.12
N PRO A 160 -17.13 3.63 7.36
CA PRO A 160 -17.54 5.00 7.68
C PRO A 160 -16.50 6.08 7.35
N SER A 161 -15.24 5.69 7.19
CA SER A 161 -14.12 6.54 6.79
C SER A 161 -14.05 6.80 5.27
N ALA A 162 -14.94 6.22 4.47
CA ALA A 162 -15.02 6.45 3.03
C ALA A 162 -15.34 7.93 2.76
N ALA A 163 -14.34 8.69 2.30
CA ALA A 163 -14.50 10.11 2.06
C ALA A 163 -15.53 10.35 0.94
N GLY A 164 -16.56 11.15 1.21
CA GLY A 164 -17.37 11.84 0.19
C GLY A 164 -18.06 10.96 -0.85
N GLY A 165 -18.42 9.71 -0.53
CA GLY A 165 -19.06 8.80 -1.49
C GLY A 165 -18.08 8.15 -2.48
N PHE A 166 -16.78 8.09 -2.13
CA PHE A 166 -15.81 7.29 -2.88
C PHE A 166 -16.26 5.82 -2.96
N ARG A 167 -16.39 5.32 -4.18
CA ARG A 167 -16.81 3.94 -4.47
C ARG A 167 -15.61 3.13 -4.97
N ALA A 168 -14.89 2.49 -4.04
CA ALA A 168 -13.63 1.80 -4.31
C ALA A 168 -13.75 0.77 -5.44
N GLU A 169 -14.89 0.10 -5.56
CA GLU A 169 -15.22 -0.88 -6.59
C GLU A 169 -15.29 -0.28 -8.01
N ARG A 170 -15.50 1.02 -8.16
CA ARG A 170 -15.55 1.70 -9.46
C ARG A 170 -14.16 2.10 -9.98
N PHE A 171 -13.11 1.94 -9.17
CA PHE A 171 -11.75 2.29 -9.55
C PHE A 171 -10.98 1.05 -9.99
N TRP A 172 -10.73 0.94 -11.30
CA TRP A 172 -10.01 -0.19 -11.90
C TRP A 172 -8.68 -0.50 -11.20
N VAL A 173 -7.92 0.52 -10.81
CA VAL A 173 -6.64 0.34 -10.11
C VAL A 173 -6.79 -0.36 -8.75
N VAL A 174 -7.88 -0.09 -8.03
CA VAL A 174 -8.18 -0.77 -6.77
C VAL A 174 -8.52 -2.22 -7.04
N LEU A 175 -9.39 -2.48 -8.02
CA LEU A 175 -9.76 -3.83 -8.42
C LEU A 175 -8.53 -4.65 -8.81
N GLN A 176 -7.66 -4.12 -9.67
CA GLN A 176 -6.43 -4.79 -10.09
C GLN A 176 -5.54 -5.21 -8.90
N HIS A 177 -5.32 -4.32 -7.95
CA HIS A 177 -4.49 -4.62 -6.78
C HIS A 177 -5.15 -5.64 -5.85
N VAL A 178 -6.46 -5.56 -5.66
CA VAL A 178 -7.19 -6.53 -4.85
C VAL A 178 -7.22 -7.90 -5.52
N THR A 179 -7.44 -7.99 -6.83
CA THR A 179 -7.37 -9.24 -7.57
C THR A 179 -5.98 -9.86 -7.44
N MET A 180 -4.91 -9.06 -7.56
CA MET A 180 -3.55 -9.56 -7.37
C MET A 180 -3.33 -10.13 -5.97
N ALA A 181 -3.77 -9.43 -4.92
CA ALA A 181 -3.70 -9.92 -3.55
C ALA A 181 -4.52 -11.21 -3.34
N ALA A 182 -5.73 -11.28 -3.91
CA ALA A 182 -6.58 -12.45 -3.83
C ALA A 182 -5.95 -13.68 -4.52
N VAL A 183 -5.34 -13.48 -5.69
CA VAL A 183 -4.58 -14.53 -6.38
C VAL A 183 -3.40 -15.00 -5.53
N THR A 184 -2.59 -14.07 -4.99
CA THR A 184 -1.48 -14.42 -4.08
C THR A 184 -1.94 -15.30 -2.92
N LEU A 185 -3.03 -14.93 -2.24
CA LEU A 185 -3.54 -15.72 -1.10
C LEU A 185 -4.19 -17.03 -1.52
N GLY A 186 -4.90 -17.05 -2.65
CA GLY A 186 -5.50 -18.27 -3.18
C GLY A 186 -4.45 -19.29 -3.61
N THR A 187 -3.38 -18.82 -4.25
CA THR A 187 -2.20 -19.62 -4.57
C THR A 187 -1.53 -20.12 -3.30
N ASP A 188 -1.23 -19.25 -2.32
CA ASP A 188 -0.62 -19.65 -1.04
C ASP A 188 -1.42 -20.75 -0.33
N LEU A 189 -2.74 -20.58 -0.25
CA LEU A 189 -3.64 -21.57 0.34
C LEU A 189 -3.67 -22.89 -0.43
N SER A 190 -3.53 -22.86 -1.76
CA SER A 190 -3.55 -24.08 -2.59
C SER A 190 -2.32 -24.96 -2.38
N PHE A 191 -1.20 -24.38 -1.95
CA PHE A 191 0.04 -25.11 -1.63
C PHE A 191 0.09 -25.59 -0.17
N ASP A 192 -0.81 -25.13 0.69
CA ASP A 192 -0.96 -25.57 2.09
C ASP A 192 -2.44 -25.62 2.51
N PRO A 193 -3.21 -26.54 1.89
CA PRO A 193 -4.65 -26.65 2.12
C PRO A 193 -5.00 -27.18 3.51
N ASP A 194 -4.06 -27.84 4.18
CA ASP A 194 -4.23 -28.46 5.49
C ASP A 194 -3.72 -27.57 6.64
N ALA A 195 -3.31 -26.33 6.35
CA ALA A 195 -2.94 -25.37 7.37
C ALA A 195 -4.06 -25.24 8.42
N PRO A 196 -3.74 -25.12 9.72
CA PRO A 196 -4.75 -25.01 10.77
C PRO A 196 -5.75 -23.86 10.56
N ASP A 197 -5.37 -22.81 9.83
CA ASP A 197 -6.18 -21.64 9.50
C ASP A 197 -6.64 -21.61 8.02
N ALA A 198 -6.43 -22.68 7.25
CA ALA A 198 -6.78 -22.77 5.83
C ALA A 198 -8.25 -22.43 5.55
N GLN A 199 -9.17 -22.97 6.35
CA GLN A 199 -10.60 -22.71 6.20
C GLN A 199 -10.95 -21.24 6.45
N THR A 200 -10.37 -20.62 7.48
CA THR A 200 -10.54 -19.20 7.78
C THR A 200 -9.98 -18.31 6.67
N ARG A 201 -8.79 -18.65 6.13
CA ARG A 201 -8.21 -17.95 4.97
C ARG A 201 -9.11 -18.06 3.74
N LYS A 202 -9.64 -19.26 3.46
CA LYS A 202 -10.57 -19.52 2.35
C LYS A 202 -11.83 -18.67 2.45
N GLU A 203 -12.48 -18.65 3.62
CA GLU A 203 -13.68 -17.85 3.87
C GLU A 203 -13.42 -16.35 3.70
N LYS A 204 -12.28 -15.85 4.19
CA LYS A 204 -11.86 -14.46 4.03
C LYS A 204 -11.69 -14.08 2.56
N ILE A 205 -10.99 -14.90 1.77
CA ILE A 205 -10.80 -14.70 0.34
C ILE A 205 -12.15 -14.71 -0.39
N LEU A 206 -13.02 -15.67 -0.08
CA LEU A 206 -14.34 -15.79 -0.71
C LEU A 206 -15.29 -14.64 -0.36
N ALA A 207 -15.27 -14.15 0.88
CA ALA A 207 -16.08 -12.99 1.29
C ALA A 207 -15.73 -11.75 0.45
N ILE A 208 -14.45 -11.58 0.14
CA ILE A 208 -13.95 -10.50 -0.68
C ILE A 208 -14.44 -10.64 -2.12
N TYR A 209 -14.33 -11.82 -2.72
CA TYR A 209 -14.88 -12.09 -4.05
C TYR A 209 -16.40 -11.85 -4.14
N LYS A 210 -17.17 -12.25 -3.13
CA LYS A 210 -18.63 -12.04 -3.09
C LYS A 210 -19.00 -10.55 -3.07
N ASN A 211 -18.16 -9.69 -2.50
CA ASN A 211 -18.34 -8.25 -2.51
C ASN A 211 -17.95 -7.60 -3.85
N PHE A 212 -17.14 -8.28 -4.69
CA PHE A 212 -16.82 -7.82 -6.05
C PHE A 212 -17.92 -8.10 -7.08
N GLY A 213 -18.77 -9.12 -6.86
CA GLY A 213 -19.81 -9.53 -7.80
C GLY A 213 -21.16 -8.80 -7.70
N ARG A 214 -21.28 -7.78 -6.82
CA ARG A 214 -22.50 -6.97 -6.64
C ARG A 214 -22.41 -5.62 -7.36
N VAL A 215 -22.05 -5.66 -8.64
CA VAL A 215 -22.15 -4.50 -9.56
C VAL A 215 -23.40 -4.66 -10.40
#